data_AF-A0A382H321-F1
#
_entry.id   AF-A0A382H321-F1
#
_cell.length_a   1.000
_cell.length_b   1.000
_cell.length_c   1.000
_cell.angle_alpha   90.00
_cell.angle_beta   90.00
_cell.angle_gamma   90.00
#
_symmetry.space_group_name_H-M   'P 1'
#
loop_
_entity.id
_entity.type
_entity.pdbx_description
1 polymer ?
#
loop_
_entity_poly.entity_id
_entity_poly.type
_entity_poly.pdbx_seq_one_letter_code
_entity_poly.pdbx_strand_id
1 'polypeptide(L)'
;MNSKSFLIFLIFTTVVVIAAGISIASRYNATTSGFLEERVFEGFSKKFTNVDEIIVQDKDKTIKVKRSGKNWLMVGRSDYRASSEAVRNILVGVAELRLKEPKTERANLYSRLAVRDVSEPGAKSTLLTINDQKGDVLVTLIVGRETSEVAGAS
;
A
#
# COMPACT_ATOMS: atom_id res chain seq x y z
N MET A 1 14.18 7.63 61.86
CA MET A 1 13.58 7.89 60.54
C MET A 1 12.21 8.52 60.77
N ASN A 2 11.95 9.71 60.23
CA ASN A 2 10.72 10.44 60.53
C ASN A 2 9.56 9.76 59.77
N SER A 3 8.56 9.23 60.48
CA SER A 3 7.46 8.44 59.89
C SER A 3 6.79 9.18 58.72
N LYS A 4 6.71 10.51 58.80
CA LYS A 4 6.19 11.39 57.75
C LYS A 4 7.02 11.35 56.46
N SER A 5 8.35 11.36 56.56
CA SER A 5 9.25 11.29 55.40
C SER A 5 9.18 9.93 54.71
N PHE A 6 9.03 8.85 55.48
CA PHE A 6 8.84 7.51 54.93
C PHE A 6 7.50 7.40 54.18
N LEU A 7 6.43 7.98 54.72
CA LEU A 7 5.10 7.97 54.09
C LEU A 7 5.08 8.78 52.78
N ILE A 8 5.78 9.91 52.73
CA ILE A 8 5.93 10.71 51.50
C ILE A 8 6.69 9.93 50.42
N PHE A 9 7.79 9.25 50.79
CA PHE A 9 8.54 8.42 49.85
C PHE A 9 7.72 7.24 49.33
N LEU A 10 6.92 6.60 50.19
CA LEU A 10 6.05 5.50 49.78
C LEU A 10 5.04 5.95 48.71
N ILE A 11 4.32 7.06 48.95
CA ILE A 11 3.34 7.61 48.01
C ILE A 11 4.02 7.97 46.69
N PHE A 12 5.16 8.65 46.75
CA PHE A 12 5.89 9.05 45.53
C PHE A 12 6.29 7.84 44.69
N THR A 13 6.81 6.80 45.34
CA THR A 13 7.22 5.57 44.66
C THR A 13 6.02 4.87 44.01
N THR A 14 4.89 4.79 44.70
CA THR A 14 3.65 4.22 44.14
C THR A 14 3.17 4.97 42.90
N VAL A 15 3.18 6.31 42.93
CA VAL A 15 2.78 7.13 41.77
C VAL A 15 3.70 6.90 40.58
N VAL A 16 5.03 6.83 40.80
CA VAL A 16 6.00 6.57 39.74
C VAL A 16 5.80 5.19 39.12
N VAL A 17 5.54 4.16 39.93
CA VAL A 17 5.27 2.80 39.43
C VAL A 17 4.00 2.75 38.58
N ILE A 18 2.93 3.44 38.98
CA ILE A 18 1.69 3.53 38.20
C ILE A 18 1.93 4.25 36.88
N ALA A 19 2.63 5.39 36.90
CA ALA A 19 2.95 6.15 35.69
C ALA A 19 3.83 5.35 34.71
N ALA A 20 4.82 4.62 35.23
CA ALA A 20 5.64 3.71 34.43
C ALA A 20 4.80 2.58 33.82
N GLY A 21 3.90 1.98 34.59
CA GLY A 21 2.97 0.96 34.11
C GLY A 21 2.09 1.47 32.96
N ILE A 22 1.52 2.68 33.10
CA ILE A 22 0.73 3.32 32.04
C ILE A 22 1.59 3.60 30.80
N SER A 23 2.81 4.10 30.97
CA SER A 23 3.73 4.38 29.86
C SER A 23 4.18 3.10 29.12
N ILE A 24 4.37 1.99 29.82
CA ILE A 24 4.65 0.70 29.19
C ILE A 24 3.40 0.20 28.44
N ALA A 25 2.24 0.22 29.08
CA ALA A 25 0.99 -0.25 28.47
C ALA A 25 0.60 0.57 27.22
N SER A 26 0.80 1.88 27.26
CA SER A 26 0.54 2.75 26.10
C SER A 26 1.49 2.48 24.93
N ARG A 27 2.71 1.99 25.18
CA ARG A 27 3.65 1.57 24.14
C ARG A 27 3.29 0.20 23.54
N TYR A 28 2.70 -0.71 24.33
CA TYR A 28 2.24 -2.02 23.84
C TYR A 28 1.01 -1.94 22.93
N ASN A 29 0.17 -0.91 23.08
CA ASN A 29 -0.96 -0.67 22.17
C ASN A 29 -0.54 -0.35 20.72
N ALA A 30 0.75 -0.15 20.45
CA ALA A 30 1.27 0.02 19.09
C ALA A 30 1.67 -1.31 18.40
N THR A 31 1.62 -2.46 19.09
CA THR A 31 2.16 -3.73 18.57
C THR A 31 1.08 -4.75 18.16
N THR A 32 -0.20 -4.40 18.25
CA THR A 32 -1.27 -5.20 17.63
C THR A 32 -1.82 -4.48 16.41
N SER A 33 -0.96 -4.22 15.43
CA SER A 33 -1.44 -4.12 14.05
C SER A 33 -1.82 -5.54 13.63
N GLY A 34 -3.07 -5.93 13.90
CA GLY A 34 -3.62 -7.16 13.39
C GLY A 34 -3.39 -7.20 11.88
N PHE A 35 -2.92 -8.34 11.37
CA PHE A 35 -2.83 -8.56 9.93
C PHE A 35 -4.22 -8.29 9.32
N LEU A 36 -4.35 -7.17 8.61
CA LEU A 36 -5.60 -6.82 7.94
C LEU A 36 -5.65 -7.65 6.66
N GLU A 37 -6.27 -8.82 6.68
CA GLU A 37 -6.45 -9.61 5.44
C GLU A 37 -7.54 -9.04 4.50
N GLU A 38 -7.93 -7.79 4.70
CA GLU A 38 -8.91 -7.10 3.87
C GLU A 38 -8.40 -6.90 2.44
N ARG A 39 -9.29 -7.06 1.46
CA ARG A 39 -8.96 -6.81 0.06
C ARG A 39 -8.86 -5.31 -0.16
N VAL A 40 -7.77 -4.86 -0.79
CA VAL A 40 -7.57 -3.44 -1.12
C VAL A 40 -8.64 -2.93 -2.09
N PHE A 41 -9.05 -3.76 -3.05
CA PHE A 41 -10.07 -3.43 -4.04
C PHE A 41 -11.25 -4.39 -3.95
N GLU A 42 -12.12 -4.18 -2.96
CA GLU A 42 -13.28 -5.03 -2.74
C GLU A 42 -14.20 -5.10 -3.98
N GLY A 43 -14.61 -6.31 -4.35
CA GLY A 43 -15.53 -6.54 -5.46
C GLY A 43 -14.95 -6.28 -6.86
N PHE A 44 -13.67 -5.94 -7.00
CA PHE A 44 -13.03 -5.70 -8.31
C PHE A 44 -13.12 -6.92 -9.24
N SER A 45 -13.07 -8.14 -8.69
CA SER A 45 -13.25 -9.39 -9.47
C SER A 45 -14.56 -9.43 -10.24
N LYS A 46 -15.64 -8.81 -9.73
CA LYS A 46 -16.94 -8.75 -10.40
C LYS A 46 -16.94 -7.77 -11.57
N LYS A 47 -15.97 -6.86 -11.63
CA LYS A 47 -15.84 -5.81 -12.65
C LYS A 47 -14.88 -6.20 -13.80
N PHE A 48 -14.27 -7.39 -13.77
CA PHE A 48 -13.34 -7.85 -14.80
C PHE A 48 -13.89 -7.74 -16.23
N THR A 49 -15.18 -8.07 -16.42
CA THR A 49 -15.83 -7.99 -17.73
C THR A 49 -15.90 -6.57 -18.28
N ASN A 50 -15.95 -5.58 -17.38
CA ASN A 50 -16.09 -4.16 -17.71
C ASN A 50 -14.75 -3.48 -17.96
N VAL A 51 -13.62 -4.13 -17.68
CA VAL A 51 -12.29 -3.56 -17.91
C VAL A 51 -12.06 -3.41 -19.42
N ASP A 52 -11.64 -2.22 -19.83
CA ASP A 52 -11.36 -1.90 -21.23
C ASP A 52 -9.93 -1.40 -21.46
N GLU A 53 -9.33 -0.72 -20.48
CA GLU A 53 -8.00 -0.15 -20.63
C GLU A 53 -7.15 -0.36 -19.37
N ILE A 54 -5.88 -0.70 -19.58
CA ILE A 54 -4.86 -0.81 -18.54
C ILE A 54 -3.70 0.10 -18.94
N ILE A 55 -3.34 1.01 -18.03
CA ILE A 55 -2.26 1.96 -18.20
C ILE A 55 -1.21 1.67 -17.13
N VAL A 56 0.03 1.45 -17.57
CA VAL A 56 1.20 1.31 -16.70
C VAL A 56 2.15 2.44 -17.04
N GLN A 57 2.45 3.27 -16.05
CA GLN A 57 3.32 4.42 -16.21
C GLN A 57 4.44 4.36 -15.17
N ASP A 58 5.68 4.48 -15.64
CA ASP A 58 6.80 4.86 -14.79
C ASP A 58 7.28 6.26 -15.20
N LYS A 59 8.41 6.70 -14.65
CA LYS A 59 9.01 7.99 -14.97
C LYS A 59 9.39 8.14 -16.46
N ASP A 60 9.76 7.06 -17.12
CA ASP A 60 10.42 7.09 -18.43
C ASP A 60 9.49 6.66 -19.57
N LYS A 61 8.47 5.84 -19.27
CA LYS A 61 7.56 5.26 -20.27
C LYS A 61 6.14 5.10 -19.75
N THR A 62 5.21 5.21 -20.69
CA THR A 62 3.80 4.86 -20.49
C THR A 62 3.43 3.78 -21.47
N ILE A 63 2.86 2.70 -20.95
CA ILE A 63 2.32 1.58 -21.73
C ILE A 63 0.82 1.59 -21.54
N LYS A 64 0.08 1.63 -22.65
CA LYS A 64 -1.38 1.56 -22.66
C LYS A 64 -1.81 0.30 -23.39
N VAL A 65 -2.65 -0.50 -22.75
CA VAL A 65 -3.19 -1.73 -23.31
C VAL A 65 -4.71 -1.61 -23.32
N LYS A 66 -5.31 -1.68 -24.50
CA LYS A 66 -6.74 -1.55 -24.70
C LYS A 66 -7.35 -2.86 -25.18
N ARG A 67 -8.56 -3.15 -24.72
CA ARG A 67 -9.33 -4.31 -25.15
C ARG A 67 -9.84 -4.09 -26.57
N SER A 68 -9.69 -5.10 -27.41
CA SER A 68 -10.23 -5.13 -28.77
C SER A 68 -10.87 -6.49 -29.01
N GLY A 69 -12.18 -6.56 -28.74
CA GLY A 69 -12.95 -7.80 -28.76
C GLY A 69 -12.41 -8.85 -27.78
N LYS A 70 -11.82 -9.92 -28.32
CA LYS A 70 -11.19 -11.01 -27.54
C LYS A 70 -9.70 -10.81 -27.27
N ASN A 71 -9.08 -9.80 -27.91
CA ASN A 71 -7.66 -9.54 -27.84
C ASN A 71 -7.38 -8.27 -27.04
N TRP A 72 -6.12 -8.11 -26.64
CA TRP A 72 -5.60 -6.90 -26.02
C TRP A 72 -4.53 -6.32 -26.94
N LEU A 73 -4.56 -5.00 -27.16
CA LEU A 73 -3.67 -4.32 -28.09
C LEU A 73 -2.91 -3.21 -27.35
N MET A 74 -1.61 -3.09 -27.63
CA MET A 74 -0.78 -2.01 -27.13
C MET A 74 -0.99 -0.75 -27.97
N VAL A 75 -1.61 0.26 -27.38
CA VAL A 75 -1.86 1.54 -28.04
C VAL A 75 -0.53 2.28 -28.24
N GLY A 76 -0.31 2.80 -29.45
CA GLY A 76 0.90 3.56 -29.78
C GLY A 76 2.13 2.71 -30.14
N ARG A 77 1.99 1.38 -30.24
CA ARG A 77 3.02 0.46 -30.76
C ARG A 77 2.49 -0.36 -31.94
N SER A 78 1.95 0.33 -32.96
CA SER A 78 1.33 -0.30 -34.14
C SER A 78 0.23 -1.32 -33.80
N ASP A 79 -0.49 -1.08 -32.70
CA ASP A 79 -1.52 -1.97 -32.15
C ASP A 79 -1.03 -3.42 -31.97
N TYR A 80 0.21 -3.57 -31.52
CA TYR A 80 0.79 -4.88 -31.26
C TYR A 80 -0.04 -5.65 -30.24
N ARG A 81 -0.26 -6.95 -30.49
CA ARG A 81 -1.05 -7.80 -29.61
C ARG A 81 -0.34 -7.98 -28.27
N ALA A 82 -0.95 -7.48 -27.20
CA ALA A 82 -0.50 -7.71 -25.84
C ALA A 82 -0.80 -9.15 -25.42
N SER A 83 0.01 -9.69 -24.50
CA SER A 83 -0.24 -11.00 -23.91
C SER A 83 -1.50 -10.97 -23.05
N SER A 84 -2.50 -11.76 -23.42
CA SER A 84 -3.71 -11.94 -22.61
C SER A 84 -3.41 -12.51 -21.23
N GLU A 85 -2.35 -13.32 -21.12
CA GLU A 85 -1.90 -13.89 -19.85
C GLU A 85 -1.34 -12.81 -18.93
N ALA A 86 -0.50 -11.90 -19.46
CA ALA A 86 0.02 -10.78 -18.69
C ALA A 86 -1.12 -9.87 -18.17
N VAL A 87 -2.10 -9.56 -19.03
CA VAL A 87 -3.28 -8.79 -18.65
C VAL A 87 -4.06 -9.52 -17.55
N ARG A 88 -4.33 -10.81 -17.72
CA ARG A 88 -5.03 -11.62 -16.70
C ARG A 88 -4.30 -11.61 -15.36
N ASN A 89 -2.97 -11.77 -15.37
CA ASN A 89 -2.17 -11.80 -14.14
C ASN A 89 -2.25 -10.46 -13.39
N ILE A 90 -2.26 -9.33 -14.10
CA ILE A 90 -2.49 -8.01 -13.49
C ILE A 90 -3.88 -7.94 -12.86
N LEU A 91 -4.93 -8.31 -13.58
CA LEU A 91 -6.31 -8.24 -13.09
C LEU A 91 -6.53 -9.12 -11.85
N VAL A 92 -6.02 -10.36 -11.88
CA VAL A 92 -6.07 -11.28 -10.75
C VAL A 92 -5.26 -10.74 -9.57
N GLY A 93 -4.03 -10.28 -9.80
CA GLY A 93 -3.17 -9.73 -8.76
C GLY A 93 -3.80 -8.52 -8.06
N VAL A 94 -4.48 -7.64 -8.80
CA VAL A 94 -5.22 -6.50 -8.23
C VAL A 94 -6.44 -6.96 -7.44
N ALA A 95 -7.19 -7.95 -7.93
CA ALA A 95 -8.37 -8.50 -7.24
C ALA A 95 -8.03 -9.24 -5.94
N GLU A 96 -6.84 -9.83 -5.87
CA GLU A 96 -6.35 -10.58 -4.73
C GLU A 96 -5.45 -9.76 -3.80
N LEU A 97 -5.20 -8.49 -4.13
CA LEU A 97 -4.37 -7.61 -3.32
C LEU A 97 -4.99 -7.43 -1.92
N ARG A 98 -4.20 -7.72 -0.88
CA ARG A 98 -4.61 -7.62 0.53
C ARG A 98 -3.74 -6.65 1.31
N LEU A 99 -4.33 -5.93 2.24
CA LEU A 99 -3.65 -4.93 3.07
C LEU A 99 -2.90 -5.56 4.24
N LYS A 100 -1.75 -6.20 4.02
CA LYS A 100 -1.05 -6.90 5.11
C LYS A 100 -0.78 -6.04 6.36
N GLU A 101 -0.19 -4.86 6.18
CA GLU A 101 0.17 -3.93 7.26
C GLU A 101 0.37 -2.51 6.69
N PRO A 102 -0.14 -1.45 7.35
CA PRO A 102 0.15 -0.08 6.97
C PRO A 102 1.64 0.26 7.24
N LYS A 103 2.36 0.80 6.24
CA LYS A 103 3.79 1.10 6.37
C LYS A 103 4.09 2.46 7.00
N THR A 104 3.59 3.56 6.41
CA THR A 104 3.82 4.91 6.93
C THR A 104 2.86 5.93 6.34
N GLU A 105 2.40 6.87 7.17
CA GLU A 105 1.65 8.06 6.74
C GLU A 105 2.59 9.27 6.53
N ARG A 106 3.86 9.15 6.91
CA ARG A 106 4.82 10.26 6.85
C ARG A 106 5.36 10.43 5.43
N ALA A 107 4.90 11.46 4.73
CA ALA A 107 5.27 11.71 3.32
C ALA A 107 6.79 11.77 3.06
N ASN A 108 7.59 12.28 4.02
CA ASN A 108 9.04 12.33 3.91
C ASN A 108 9.71 10.94 3.83
N LEU A 109 8.99 9.86 4.15
CA LEU A 109 9.46 8.47 4.06
C LEU A 109 9.03 7.76 2.76
N TYR A 110 8.17 8.37 1.93
CA TYR A 110 7.69 7.76 0.67
C TYR A 110 8.82 7.49 -0.32
N SER A 111 9.88 8.30 -0.29
CA SER A 111 11.10 8.08 -1.08
C SER A 111 11.80 6.76 -0.76
N ARG A 112 11.74 6.30 0.51
CA ARG A 112 12.32 5.03 0.94
C ARG A 112 11.55 3.83 0.38
N LEU A 113 10.23 3.94 0.35
CA LEU A 113 9.32 2.93 -0.21
C LEU A 113 9.20 3.01 -1.73
N ALA A 114 9.77 4.05 -2.36
CA ALA A 114 9.64 4.35 -3.79
C ALA A 114 8.17 4.52 -4.24
N VAL A 115 7.33 5.15 -3.41
CA VAL A 115 5.88 5.37 -3.68
C VAL A 115 5.53 6.85 -3.92
N ARG A 116 6.51 7.68 -4.27
CA ARG A 116 6.26 9.07 -4.68
C ARG A 116 5.46 9.13 -5.98
N ASP A 117 4.87 10.27 -6.30
CA ASP A 117 4.16 10.42 -7.58
C ASP A 117 5.14 10.21 -8.74
N VAL A 118 4.70 9.51 -9.79
CA VAL A 118 5.54 9.21 -10.97
C VAL A 118 5.99 10.45 -11.73
N SER A 119 5.26 11.56 -11.57
CA SER A 119 5.53 12.87 -12.17
C SER A 119 6.65 13.62 -11.44
N GLU A 120 7.02 13.20 -10.22
CA GLU A 120 8.08 13.84 -9.47
C GLU A 120 9.48 13.54 -10.04
N PRO A 121 10.41 14.51 -10.00
CA PRO A 121 11.80 14.26 -10.36
C PRO A 121 12.42 13.09 -9.55
N GLY A 122 13.01 12.15 -10.29
CA GLY A 122 13.66 10.97 -9.73
C GLY A 122 12.71 9.97 -9.06
N ALA A 123 11.41 10.01 -9.37
CA ALA A 123 10.48 8.98 -8.94
C ALA A 123 10.92 7.59 -9.42
N LYS A 124 10.73 6.59 -8.55
CA LYS A 124 11.04 5.17 -8.80
C LYS A 124 9.80 4.28 -8.67
N SER A 125 8.63 4.91 -8.61
CA SER A 125 7.33 4.28 -8.54
C SER A 125 6.85 3.87 -9.93
N THR A 126 5.93 2.92 -9.95
CA THR A 126 5.11 2.59 -11.11
C THR A 126 3.65 2.88 -10.78
N LEU A 127 2.97 3.67 -11.60
CA LEU A 127 1.54 3.91 -11.53
C LEU A 127 0.78 2.94 -12.43
N LEU A 128 -0.14 2.18 -11.85
CA LEU A 128 -1.09 1.34 -12.54
C LEU A 128 -2.47 2.00 -12.49
N THR A 129 -3.11 2.18 -13.64
CA THR A 129 -4.50 2.64 -13.75
C THR A 129 -5.29 1.66 -14.60
N ILE A 130 -6.49 1.30 -14.17
CA ILE A 130 -7.41 0.41 -14.88
C ILE A 130 -8.73 1.14 -15.06
N ASN A 131 -9.15 1.29 -16.32
CA ASN A 131 -10.38 1.98 -16.68
C ASN A 131 -11.42 0.98 -17.22
N ASP A 132 -12.69 1.35 -17.06
CA ASP A 132 -13.80 0.61 -17.64
C ASP A 132 -14.07 1.03 -19.10
N GLN A 133 -15.09 0.39 -19.70
CA GLN A 133 -15.56 0.69 -21.06
C GLN A 133 -16.07 2.13 -21.27
N LYS A 134 -16.44 2.83 -20.20
CA LYS A 134 -16.91 4.21 -20.23
C LYS A 134 -15.76 5.21 -20.01
N GLY A 135 -14.57 4.72 -19.65
CA GLY A 135 -13.41 5.54 -19.27
C GLY A 135 -13.39 5.90 -17.79
N ASP A 136 -14.27 5.31 -16.97
CA ASP A 136 -14.27 5.51 -15.52
C ASP A 136 -13.14 4.71 -14.89
N VAL A 137 -12.43 5.33 -13.94
CA VAL A 137 -11.32 4.69 -13.22
C VAL A 137 -11.88 3.63 -12.26
N LEU A 138 -11.53 2.37 -12.50
CA LEU A 138 -11.86 1.25 -11.62
C LEU A 138 -10.83 1.08 -10.51
N VAL A 139 -9.54 1.24 -10.86
CA VAL A 139 -8.40 1.05 -9.95
C VAL A 139 -7.29 2.03 -10.31
N THR A 140 -6.71 2.64 -9.28
CA THR A 140 -5.44 3.37 -9.37
C THR A 140 -4.54 2.87 -8.24
N LEU A 141 -3.32 2.48 -8.58
CA LEU A 141 -2.35 1.91 -7.64
C LEU A 141 -0.94 2.41 -7.95
N ILE A 142 -0.25 2.92 -6.93
CA ILE A 142 1.20 3.17 -7.00
C ILE A 142 1.92 1.96 -6.43
N VAL A 143 2.78 1.35 -7.24
CA VAL A 143 3.65 0.24 -6.88
C VAL A 143 5.06 0.77 -6.66
N GLY A 144 5.57 0.58 -5.44
CA GLY A 144 6.91 0.99 -5.05
C GLY A 144 7.91 -0.16 -5.07
N ARG A 145 8.88 -0.08 -4.16
CA ARG A 145 9.94 -1.08 -4.01
C ARG A 145 9.38 -2.41 -3.53
N GLU A 146 9.75 -3.48 -4.23
CA GLU A 146 9.57 -4.86 -3.75
C GLU A 146 10.61 -5.17 -2.66
N THR A 147 10.16 -5.69 -1.52
CA THR A 147 11.05 -6.21 -0.48
C THR A 147 10.48 -7.51 0.07
N SER A 148 11.32 -8.52 0.18
CA SER A 148 11.00 -9.81 0.81
C SER A 148 11.02 -9.70 2.34
N GLU A 149 11.59 -8.62 2.89
CA GLU A 149 11.63 -8.36 4.32
C GLU A 149 10.30 -7.73 4.79
N VAL A 150 9.54 -8.52 5.55
CA VAL A 150 8.23 -8.13 6.09
C VAL A 150 8.36 -6.99 7.09
N ALA A 151 9.43 -6.99 7.89
CA ALA A 151 9.83 -5.90 8.77
C ALA A 151 10.99 -5.17 8.10
N GLY A 152 10.90 -3.84 7.94
CA GLY A 152 11.92 -3.08 7.21
C GLY A 152 13.33 -3.36 7.73
N ALA A 153 14.29 -3.45 6.80
CA ALA A 153 15.72 -3.66 7.08
C ALA A 153 16.15 -2.91 8.34
N SER A 154 16.50 -3.70 9.36
CA SER A 154 17.11 -3.24 10.61
C SER A 154 18.50 -2.68 10.37
#